data_AF-A0A2P8IHC2-F1
#
_entry.id   AF-A0A2P8IHC2-F1
#
_cell.length_a   1.000
_cell.length_b   1.000
_cell.length_c   1.000
_cell.angle_alpha   90.00
_cell.angle_beta   90.00
_cell.angle_gamma   90.00
#
_symmetry.space_group_name_H-M   'P 1'
#
loop_
_entity.id
_entity.type
_entity.pdbx_description
1 polymer ?
#
loop_
_entity_poly.entity_id
_entity_poly.type
_entity_poly.pdbx_seq_one_letter_code
_entity_poly.pdbx_strand_id
1 'polypeptide(L)'
;MSGFGAVPEELRRAAGQIGDVGDKTAGLVWRGPSGEYGHAGVAGAWELFIEEMKASVERLRLEADEHAIGLRAAASSYVDVDGTRADVFGRLNPHGPVS
;
A
#
# COMPACT_ATOMS: atom_id res chain seq x y z
N MET A 1 -1.90 16.73 20.25
CA MET A 1 -0.50 17.02 19.90
C MET A 1 -0.14 16.19 18.67
N SER A 2 -0.21 16.74 17.46
CA SER A 2 0.32 16.09 16.25
C SER A 2 1.73 16.62 15.99
N GLY A 3 2.73 15.97 16.57
CA GLY A 3 4.14 16.27 16.31
C GLY A 3 4.63 15.56 15.03
N PHE A 4 5.78 15.99 14.50
CA PHE A 4 6.47 15.36 13.36
C PHE A 4 6.56 13.82 13.48
N GLY A 5 6.63 13.27 14.69
CA GLY A 5 6.61 11.81 14.93
C GLY A 5 5.29 11.08 14.64
N ALA A 6 4.17 11.79 14.42
CA ALA A 6 2.91 11.17 14.01
C ALA A 6 2.88 10.83 12.51
N VAL A 7 3.62 11.58 11.69
CA VAL A 7 3.61 11.42 10.22
C VAL A 7 4.14 10.06 9.77
N PRO A 8 5.29 9.55 10.27
CA PRO A 8 5.76 8.21 9.90
C PRO A 8 4.76 7.11 10.26
N GLU A 9 4.07 7.25 11.38
CA GLU A 9 3.08 6.27 11.82
C GLU A 9 1.81 6.31 10.97
N GLU A 10 1.34 7.49 10.57
CA GLU A 10 0.24 7.65 9.63
C GLU A 10 0.56 7.05 8.26
N LEU A 11 1.78 7.25 7.75
CA LEU A 11 2.23 6.66 6.48
C LEU A 11 2.28 5.13 6.56
N ARG A 12 2.78 4.56 7.66
CA ARG A 12 2.79 3.10 7.87
C ARG A 12 1.38 2.54 7.96
N ARG A 13 0.48 3.22 8.68
CA ARG A 13 -0.92 2.82 8.79
C ARG A 13 -1.61 2.83 7.43
N ALA A 14 -1.43 3.88 6.64
CA ALA A 14 -1.97 3.98 5.30
C ALA A 14 -1.44 2.86 4.39
N ALA A 15 -0.13 2.58 4.43
CA ALA A 15 0.45 1.47 3.69
C ALA A 15 -0.12 0.10 4.09
N GLY A 16 -0.41 -0.11 5.40
CA GLY A 16 -1.07 -1.31 5.89
C GLY A 16 -2.50 -1.45 5.36
N GLN A 17 -3.29 -0.37 5.41
CA GLN A 17 -4.67 -0.35 4.89
C GLN A 17 -4.73 -0.65 3.40
N ILE A 18 -3.78 -0.13 2.62
CA ILE A 18 -3.67 -0.39 1.19
C ILE A 18 -3.36 -1.87 0.94
N GLY A 19 -2.41 -2.45 1.68
CA GLY A 19 -2.10 -3.89 1.59
C GLY A 19 -3.30 -4.78 1.93
N ASP A 20 -4.01 -4.48 3.02
CA ASP A 20 -5.20 -5.25 3.43
C ASP A 20 -6.30 -5.26 2.36
N VAL A 21 -6.47 -4.15 1.64
CA VAL A 21 -7.43 -4.05 0.53
C VAL A 21 -6.92 -4.83 -0.69
N GLY A 22 -5.62 -4.76 -0.99
CA GLY A 22 -4.99 -5.56 -2.04
C GLY A 22 -5.19 -7.06 -1.83
N ASP A 23 -4.95 -7.56 -0.61
CA ASP A 23 -5.09 -8.98 -0.27
C ASP A 23 -6.54 -9.48 -0.33
N LYS A 24 -7.50 -8.67 0.14
CA LYS A 24 -8.94 -8.99 0.00
C LYS A 24 -9.36 -9.12 -1.46
N THR A 25 -8.76 -8.29 -2.31
CA THR A 25 -9.05 -8.28 -3.74
C THR A 25 -8.42 -9.50 -4.44
N ALA A 26 -7.21 -9.90 -4.03
CA ALA A 26 -6.58 -11.14 -4.48
C ALA A 26 -7.37 -12.41 -4.11
N GLY A 27 -8.12 -12.35 -3.00
CA GLY A 27 -8.99 -13.44 -2.53
C GLY A 27 -10.34 -13.56 -3.24
N LEU A 28 -10.64 -12.71 -4.23
CA LEU A 28 -11.91 -12.76 -4.95
C LEU A 28 -12.05 -14.08 -5.74
N VAL A 29 -13.11 -14.82 -5.43
CA VAL A 29 -13.48 -16.03 -6.16
C VAL A 29 -14.21 -15.63 -7.44
N TRP A 30 -13.49 -15.67 -8.56
CA TRP A 30 -14.05 -15.45 -9.88
C TRP A 30 -14.93 -16.63 -10.28
N ARG A 31 -16.25 -16.45 -10.20
CA ARG A 31 -17.19 -17.44 -10.70
C ARG A 31 -17.37 -17.25 -12.19
N GLY A 32 -17.16 -18.33 -12.93
CA GLY A 32 -17.51 -18.38 -14.33
C GLY A 32 -19.02 -18.21 -14.56
N PRO A 33 -19.42 -17.97 -15.80
CA PRO A 33 -20.82 -17.84 -16.18
C PRO A 33 -21.65 -19.06 -15.70
N SER A 34 -22.75 -18.82 -14.98
CA SER A 34 -23.50 -19.86 -14.24
C SER A 34 -24.74 -20.42 -14.96
N GLY A 35 -24.81 -20.33 -16.29
CA GLY A 35 -25.99 -20.77 -17.04
C GLY A 35 -25.70 -21.21 -18.47
N GLU A 36 -26.65 -21.89 -19.10
CA GLU A 36 -26.65 -22.10 -20.56
C GLU A 36 -27.17 -20.83 -21.24
N TYR A 37 -26.28 -20.12 -21.92
CA TYR A 37 -26.62 -18.85 -22.58
C TYR A 37 -27.36 -19.02 -23.91
N GLY A 38 -27.70 -20.26 -24.30
CA GLY A 38 -28.36 -20.60 -25.56
C GLY A 38 -27.55 -20.29 -26.84
N HIS A 39 -26.39 -19.63 -26.70
CA HIS A 39 -25.54 -19.22 -27.82
C HIS A 39 -24.06 -19.17 -27.39
N ALA A 40 -23.20 -19.90 -28.11
CA ALA A 40 -21.77 -20.04 -27.79
C ALA A 40 -21.03 -18.68 -27.75
N GLY A 41 -21.42 -17.72 -28.60
CA GLY A 41 -20.82 -16.39 -28.60
C GLY A 41 -21.05 -15.58 -27.31
N VAL A 42 -22.16 -15.83 -26.59
CA VAL A 42 -22.44 -15.14 -25.32
C VAL A 42 -21.60 -15.72 -24.19
N ALA A 43 -21.43 -17.05 -24.18
CA ALA A 43 -20.53 -17.72 -23.23
C ALA A 43 -19.08 -17.24 -23.44
N GLY A 44 -18.60 -17.19 -24.69
CA GLY A 44 -17.26 -16.72 -25.00
C GLY A 44 -17.03 -15.24 -24.65
N ALA A 45 -18.02 -14.37 -24.88
CA ALA A 45 -17.92 -12.96 -24.47
C ALA A 45 -17.86 -12.80 -22.94
N TRP A 46 -18.60 -13.64 -22.19
CA TRP A 46 -18.55 -13.65 -20.72
C TRP A 46 -17.20 -14.11 -20.18
N GLU A 47 -16.63 -15.17 -20.77
CA GLU A 47 -15.28 -15.62 -20.41
C GLU A 47 -14.25 -14.51 -20.63
N LEU A 48 -14.30 -13.86 -21.80
CA LEU A 48 -13.39 -12.77 -22.14
C LEU A 48 -13.49 -11.60 -21.16
N PHE A 49 -14.72 -11.19 -20.82
CA PHE A 49 -14.98 -10.14 -19.84
C PHE A 49 -14.40 -10.48 -18.46
N ILE A 50 -14.57 -11.73 -17.99
CA ILE A 50 -14.02 -12.16 -16.70
C ILE A 50 -12.49 -12.13 -16.71
N GLU A 51 -11.84 -12.54 -17.80
CA GLU A 51 -10.38 -12.47 -17.93
C GLU A 51 -9.88 -11.02 -17.95
N GLU A 52 -10.55 -10.11 -18.67
CA GLU A 52 -10.21 -8.68 -18.67
C GLU A 52 -10.38 -8.04 -17.28
N MET A 53 -11.43 -8.43 -16.55
CA MET A 53 -11.68 -7.97 -15.19
C MET A 53 -10.61 -8.48 -14.22
N LYS A 54 -10.19 -9.75 -14.32
CA LYS A 54 -9.07 -10.30 -13.54
C LYS A 54 -7.79 -9.51 -13.77
N ALA A 55 -7.46 -9.24 -15.03
CA ALA A 55 -6.26 -8.48 -15.40
C ALA A 55 -6.30 -7.03 -14.87
N SER A 56 -7.48 -6.41 -14.89
CA SER A 56 -7.68 -5.05 -14.37
C SER A 56 -7.52 -5.01 -12.85
N VAL A 57 -8.10 -5.98 -12.16
CA VAL A 57 -7.99 -6.13 -10.70
C VAL A 57 -6.54 -6.38 -10.27
N GLU A 58 -5.81 -7.26 -10.96
CA GLU A 58 -4.41 -7.53 -10.64
C GLU A 58 -3.53 -6.30 -10.85
N ARG A 59 -3.81 -5.50 -11.87
CA ARG A 59 -3.09 -4.24 -12.10
C ARG A 59 -3.30 -3.23 -10.97
N LEU A 60 -4.54 -3.07 -10.53
CA LEU A 60 -4.87 -2.19 -9.40
C LEU A 60 -4.18 -2.67 -8.11
N ARG A 61 -4.07 -3.98 -7.92
CA ARG A 61 -3.33 -4.55 -6.79
C ARG A 61 -1.84 -4.22 -6.86
N LEU A 62 -1.20 -4.42 -8.01
CA LEU A 62 0.22 -4.08 -8.21
C LEU A 62 0.51 -2.60 -7.94
N GLU A 63 -0.35 -1.70 -8.43
CA GLU A 63 -0.23 -0.26 -8.19
C GLU A 63 -0.43 0.10 -6.71
N ALA A 64 -1.39 -0.53 -6.04
CA ALA A 64 -1.60 -0.39 -4.60
C ALA A 64 -0.36 -0.85 -3.80
N ASP A 65 0.23 -1.99 -4.15
CA ASP A 65 1.45 -2.49 -3.49
C ASP A 65 2.63 -1.54 -3.69
N GLU A 66 2.81 -0.99 -4.88
CA GLU A 66 3.84 0.02 -5.17
C GLU A 66 3.65 1.28 -4.32
N HIS A 67 2.41 1.78 -4.21
CA HIS A 67 2.10 2.91 -3.34
C HIS A 67 2.37 2.60 -1.87
N ALA A 68 2.01 1.42 -1.38
CA ALA A 68 2.29 1.01 0.00
C ALA A 68 3.80 0.93 0.27
N ILE A 69 4.60 0.44 -0.68
CA ILE A 69 6.07 0.45 -0.60
C ILE A 69 6.59 1.89 -0.53
N GLY A 70 6.09 2.79 -1.39
CA GLY A 70 6.45 4.20 -1.40
C GLY A 70 6.18 4.89 -0.07
N LEU A 71 5.01 4.64 0.53
CA LEU A 71 4.65 5.17 1.85
C LEU A 71 5.56 4.64 2.97
N ARG A 72 5.92 3.35 2.95
CA ARG A 72 6.89 2.78 3.90
C ARG A 72 8.28 3.39 3.74
N ALA A 73 8.74 3.57 2.51
CA ALA A 73 10.02 4.20 2.22
C ALA A 73 10.06 5.66 2.72
N ALA A 74 8.99 6.42 2.48
CA ALA A 74 8.85 7.77 3.00
C ALA A 74 8.87 7.79 4.54
N ALA A 75 8.13 6.88 5.20
CA ALA A 75 8.14 6.77 6.66
C ALA A 75 9.54 6.48 7.23
N SER A 76 10.32 5.61 6.58
CA SER A 76 11.71 5.33 6.98
C SER A 76 12.60 6.55 6.82
N SER A 77 12.49 7.28 5.70
CA SER A 77 13.28 8.50 5.46
C SER A 77 13.06 9.57 6.54
N TYR A 78 11.82 9.74 7.03
CA TYR A 78 11.55 10.66 8.14
C TYR A 78 12.30 10.28 9.42
N VAL A 79 12.33 8.98 9.76
CA VAL A 79 13.03 8.48 10.95
C VAL A 79 14.54 8.68 10.82
N ASP A 80 15.11 8.42 9.65
CA ASP A 80 16.55 8.58 9.39
C ASP A 80 16.98 10.06 9.47
N VAL A 81 16.17 10.97 8.93
CA VAL A 81 16.40 12.42 9.02
C VAL A 81 16.34 12.90 10.46
N ASP A 82 15.34 12.45 11.24
CA ASP A 82 15.25 12.81 12.67
C ASP A 82 16.43 12.25 13.48
N GLY A 83 16.85 11.02 13.21
CA GLY A 83 18.03 10.40 13.86
C GLY A 83 19.33 11.14 13.54
N THR A 84 19.53 11.53 12.28
CA THR A 84 20.68 12.33 11.84
C THR A 84 20.69 13.70 12.52
N ARG A 85 19.52 14.32 12.64
CA ARG A 85 19.37 15.62 13.31
C ARG A 85 19.69 15.52 14.81
N ALA A 86 19.22 14.47 15.47
CA ALA A 86 19.51 14.19 16.87
C ALA A 86 21.01 13.95 17.13
N ASP A 87 21.69 13.19 16.27
CA ASP A 87 23.14 12.95 16.34
C ASP A 87 23.94 14.26 16.17
N VAL A 88 23.55 15.11 15.21
CA VAL A 88 24.17 16.45 15.03
C VAL A 88 23.97 17.32 16.27
N PHE A 89 22.75 17.38 16.83
CA PHE A 89 22.50 18.14 18.06
C PHE A 89 23.26 17.59 19.27
N GLY A 90 23.40 16.28 19.41
CA GLY A 90 24.21 15.65 20.45
C GLY A 90 25.70 15.99 20.35
N ARG A 91 26.23 16.10 19.13
CA ARG A 91 27.62 16.51 18.87
C ARG A 91 27.87 18.00 19.12
N LEU A 92 26.86 18.84 18.88
CA LEU A 92 26.94 20.29 19.12
C LEU A 92 26.75 20.67 20.60
N ASN A 93 26.26 19.76 21.44
CA ASN A 93 26.03 20.02 22.86
C ASN A 93 26.67 18.94 23.77
N PRO A 94 28.01 18.82 23.81
CA PRO A 94 28.71 17.79 24.57
C PRO A 94 28.65 17.96 26.11
N HIS A 95 28.18 19.11 26.59
CA HIS A 95 27.95 19.40 28.01
C HIS A 95 26.55 20.02 28.16
N GLY A 96 25.57 19.21 28.58
CA GLY A 96 24.22 19.71 28.92
C GLY A 96 24.24 20.80 30.00
N PRO A 97 23.10 21.49 30.25
CA PRO A 97 23.08 22.62 31.18
C PRO A 97 23.54 22.16 32.57
N VAL A 98 24.58 22.80 33.07
CA VAL A 98 24.99 22.65 34.47
C VAL A 98 23.94 23.38 35.30
N SER A 99 23.03 22.61 35.91
CA SER A 99 22.05 22.97 36.97
C SER A 99 21.27 24.27 36.80
#